data_AF-A0A0G1N466-F1
#
_entry.id   AF-A0A0G1N466-F1
#
_cell.length_a   1.000
_cell.length_b   1.000
_cell.length_c   1.000
_cell.angle_alpha   90.00
_cell.angle_beta   90.00
_cell.angle_gamma   90.00
#
_symmetry.space_group_name_H-M   'P 1'
#
loop_
_entity.id
_entity.type
_entity.pdbx_description
1 polymer ?
#
loop_
_entity_poly.entity_id
_entity_poly.type
_entity_poly.pdbx_seq_one_letter_code
_entity_poly.pdbx_strand_id
1 'polypeptide(L)'
;MGKVTRFFTESIWGKSFLILLAWNLVIRLLAIFGYFLLPERFAPLDFISRFWQSNFLFWSFANFDGEHYLSIARFGYQFRGGFPQYAFFPFLPVLIKTIFFFVRDYYLAGMLASQLGLYLALVYIFKWCRELKLPEIRWLLLVSTGTIFLASVYTEPVFLALAAMSMYFAEK
;
A
#
# COMPACT_ATOMS: atom_id res chain seq x y z
N MET A 1 -13.67 -12.11 25.42
CA MET A 1 -12.54 -12.48 24.54
C MET A 1 -12.92 -13.34 23.32
N GLY A 2 -13.81 -14.33 23.42
CA GLY A 2 -14.07 -15.29 22.32
C GLY A 2 -14.59 -14.73 20.98
N LYS A 3 -15.43 -13.67 20.97
CA LYS A 3 -15.99 -13.12 19.71
C LYS A 3 -14.97 -12.40 18.83
N VAL A 4 -14.04 -11.65 19.44
CA VAL A 4 -13.01 -10.87 18.72
C VAL A 4 -12.00 -11.81 18.08
N THR A 5 -11.51 -12.79 18.84
CA THR A 5 -10.57 -13.80 18.32
C THR A 5 -11.17 -14.55 17.12
N ARG A 6 -12.46 -14.91 17.21
CA ARG A 6 -13.18 -15.62 16.15
C ARG A 6 -13.34 -14.79 14.87
N PHE A 7 -13.51 -13.47 14.98
CA PHE A 7 -13.53 -12.58 13.81
C PHE A 7 -12.19 -12.65 13.04
N PHE A 8 -11.07 -12.56 13.75
CA PHE A 8 -9.75 -12.61 13.11
C PHE A 8 -9.40 -13.98 12.53
N THR A 9 -9.89 -15.08 13.13
CA THR A 9 -9.54 -16.44 12.72
C THR A 9 -10.53 -17.09 11.75
N GLU A 10 -11.79 -16.67 11.69
CA GLU A 10 -12.82 -17.29 10.83
C GLU A 10 -13.33 -16.37 9.71
N SER A 11 -13.32 -15.04 9.90
CA SER A 11 -13.78 -14.09 8.88
C SER A 11 -12.72 -13.84 7.81
N ILE A 12 -13.14 -13.68 6.54
CA ILE A 12 -12.25 -13.22 5.46
C ILE A 12 -11.62 -11.88 5.84
N TRP A 13 -12.44 -10.95 6.31
CA TRP A 13 -12.03 -9.60 6.68
C TRP A 13 -10.94 -9.61 7.76
N GLY A 14 -11.10 -10.46 8.77
CA GLY A 14 -10.13 -10.62 9.85
C GLY A 14 -8.82 -11.24 9.36
N LYS A 15 -8.89 -12.31 8.56
CA LYS A 15 -7.71 -12.95 7.95
C LYS A 15 -6.94 -12.00 7.04
N SER A 16 -7.62 -11.29 6.14
CA SER A 16 -7.00 -10.30 5.25
C SER A 16 -6.30 -9.19 6.02
N PHE A 17 -6.84 -8.78 7.17
CA PHE A 17 -6.20 -7.79 8.03
C PHE A 17 -4.94 -8.33 8.71
N LEU A 18 -4.97 -9.55 9.25
CA LEU A 18 -3.77 -10.18 9.83
C LEU A 18 -2.66 -10.35 8.80
N ILE A 19 -3.02 -10.76 7.57
CA ILE A 19 -2.08 -10.91 6.46
C ILE A 19 -1.50 -9.57 6.04
N LEU A 20 -2.32 -8.52 5.98
CA LEU A 20 -1.84 -7.15 5.72
C LEU A 20 -0.76 -6.73 6.73
N LEU A 21 -0.98 -6.98 8.02
CA LEU A 21 -0.01 -6.66 9.07
C LEU A 21 1.26 -7.51 8.96
N ALA A 22 1.10 -8.82 8.77
CA ALA A 22 2.23 -9.74 8.60
C ALA A 22 3.07 -9.35 7.38
N TRP A 23 2.43 -9.03 6.25
CA TRP A 23 3.08 -8.57 5.04
C TRP A 23 3.90 -7.31 5.28
N ASN A 24 3.29 -6.30 5.89
CA ASN A 24 3.94 -5.05 6.23
C ASN A 24 5.16 -5.24 7.16
N LEU A 25 5.05 -6.16 8.12
CA LEU A 25 6.15 -6.51 9.01
C LEU A 25 7.29 -7.18 8.23
N VAL A 26 6.98 -8.19 7.41
CA VAL A 26 7.98 -8.90 6.60
C VAL A 26 8.75 -7.95 5.70
N ILE A 27 8.07 -7.06 4.96
CA ILE A 27 8.74 -6.12 4.06
C ILE A 27 9.63 -5.13 4.84
N ARG A 28 9.21 -4.67 6.03
CA ARG A 28 10.05 -3.81 6.87
C ARG A 28 11.30 -4.53 7.36
N LEU A 29 11.18 -5.81 7.74
CA LEU A 29 12.33 -6.63 8.11
C LEU A 29 13.29 -6.80 6.93
N LEU A 30 12.77 -7.04 5.72
CA LEU A 30 13.60 -7.11 4.51
C LEU A 30 14.28 -5.77 4.18
N ALA A 31 13.59 -4.65 4.39
CA ALA A 31 14.15 -3.31 4.19
C ALA A 31 15.34 -3.02 5.12
N ILE A 32 15.37 -3.58 6.34
CA ILE A 32 16.52 -3.47 7.24
C ILE A 32 17.76 -4.06 6.57
N PHE A 33 17.67 -5.28 6.03
CA PHE A 33 18.79 -5.90 5.34
C PHE A 33 19.21 -5.10 4.10
N GLY A 34 18.25 -4.66 3.30
CA GLY A 34 18.52 -3.83 2.11
C GLY A 34 19.28 -2.54 2.44
N TYR A 35 18.89 -1.85 3.52
CA TYR A 35 19.52 -0.59 3.94
C TYR A 35 20.98 -0.73 4.35
N PHE A 36 21.36 -1.87 4.95
CA PHE A 36 22.74 -2.11 5.38
C PHE A 36 23.62 -2.76 4.30
N LEU A 37 23.03 -3.44 3.32
CA LEU A 37 23.76 -4.14 2.26
C LEU A 37 23.96 -3.30 1.00
N LEU A 38 23.01 -2.42 0.66
CA LEU A 38 23.04 -1.65 -0.57
C LEU A 38 23.78 -0.31 -0.39
N PRO A 39 24.58 0.11 -1.39
CA PRO A 39 25.40 1.32 -1.29
C PRO A 39 24.59 2.61 -1.48
N GLU A 40 23.49 2.57 -2.24
CA GLU A 40 22.68 3.78 -2.50
C GLU A 40 21.75 4.11 -1.34
N ARG A 41 21.77 5.37 -0.93
CA ARG A 41 20.89 5.92 0.11
C ARG A 41 20.21 7.16 -0.43
N PHE A 42 18.89 7.07 -0.56
CA PHE A 42 18.03 8.19 -0.90
C PHE A 42 17.74 9.05 0.34
N ALA A 43 17.44 10.32 0.12
CA ALA A 43 16.98 11.21 1.18
C ALA A 43 15.46 11.11 1.38
N PRO A 44 14.94 11.36 2.59
CA PRO A 44 13.50 11.51 2.78
C PRO A 44 12.95 12.74 2.06
N LEU A 45 11.66 12.70 1.76
CA LEU A 45 10.92 13.86 1.27
C LEU A 45 11.02 15.04 2.24
N ASP A 46 11.36 16.21 1.73
CA ASP A 46 11.53 17.46 2.50
C ASP A 46 10.27 17.90 3.25
N PHE A 47 9.11 17.55 2.72
CA PHE A 47 7.84 18.11 3.18
C PHE A 47 7.00 17.19 4.06
N ILE A 48 7.39 15.92 4.24
CA ILE A 48 6.75 15.03 5.22
C ILE A 48 7.18 15.42 6.64
N SER A 49 6.44 15.01 7.66
CA SER A 49 6.77 15.41 9.03
C SER A 49 8.14 14.85 9.49
N ARG A 50 8.84 15.59 10.35
CA ARG A 50 10.16 15.19 10.89
C ARG A 50 10.14 13.81 11.56
N PHE A 51 9.00 13.42 12.14
CA PHE A 51 8.79 12.11 12.74
C PHE A 51 9.03 10.97 11.74
N TRP A 52 8.54 11.10 10.50
CA TRP A 52 8.76 10.09 9.46
C TRP A 52 10.17 10.18 8.86
N GLN A 53 10.72 11.39 8.72
CA GLN A 53 12.06 11.62 8.17
C GLN A 53 13.17 11.01 9.04
N SER A 54 12.97 10.92 10.37
CA SER A 54 14.00 10.45 11.29
C SER A 54 14.27 8.94 11.23
N ASN A 55 13.46 8.16 10.52
CA ASN A 55 13.62 6.71 10.45
C ASN A 55 13.39 6.17 9.04
N PHE A 56 14.40 5.51 8.47
CA PHE A 56 14.35 4.97 7.11
C PHE A 56 13.26 3.91 6.89
N LEU A 57 12.84 3.20 7.94
CA LEU A 57 11.72 2.25 7.87
C LEU A 57 10.36 2.92 7.65
N PHE A 58 10.31 4.25 7.67
CA PHE A 58 9.14 5.03 7.27
C PHE A 58 9.36 5.68 5.92
N TRP A 59 10.29 6.64 5.82
CA TRP A 59 10.39 7.46 4.61
C TRP A 59 10.72 6.66 3.35
N SER A 60 11.45 5.53 3.44
CA SER A 60 11.81 4.74 2.26
C SER A 60 10.59 4.15 1.53
N PHE A 61 9.47 3.92 2.23
CA PHE A 61 8.22 3.43 1.65
C PHE A 61 7.42 4.50 0.89
N ALA A 62 7.92 5.74 0.87
CA ALA A 62 7.38 6.85 0.10
C ALA A 62 8.37 7.40 -0.93
N ASN A 63 9.50 6.73 -1.16
CA ASN A 63 10.49 7.12 -2.16
C ASN A 63 10.11 6.67 -3.58
N PHE A 64 10.93 7.05 -4.57
CA PHE A 64 10.73 6.76 -5.99
C PHE A 64 9.36 7.26 -6.45
N ASP A 65 8.49 6.40 -6.96
CA ASP A 65 7.17 6.81 -7.46
C ASP A 65 6.26 7.37 -6.34
N GLY A 66 6.47 6.92 -5.09
CA GLY A 66 5.77 7.45 -3.92
C GLY A 66 5.98 8.95 -3.72
N GLU A 67 7.17 9.45 -4.09
CA GLU A 67 7.52 10.86 -4.03
C GLU A 67 6.59 11.68 -4.92
N HIS A 68 6.32 11.18 -6.13
CA HIS A 68 5.47 11.84 -7.10
C HIS A 68 4.01 11.83 -6.64
N TYR A 69 3.49 10.71 -6.12
CA TYR A 69 2.12 10.64 -5.63
C TYR A 69 1.86 11.59 -4.46
N LEU A 70 2.77 11.63 -3.48
CA LEU A 70 2.67 12.58 -2.35
C LEU A 70 2.82 14.03 -2.81
N SER A 71 3.71 14.29 -3.77
CA SER A 71 3.89 15.61 -4.36
C SER A 71 2.61 16.12 -5.00
N ILE A 72 2.00 15.32 -5.87
CA ILE A 72 0.80 15.68 -6.61
C ILE A 72 -0.36 15.91 -5.63
N ALA A 73 -0.49 15.08 -4.60
CA ALA A 73 -1.52 15.25 -3.58
C ALA A 73 -1.38 16.58 -2.81
N ARG A 74 -0.14 17.04 -2.59
CA ARG A 74 0.15 18.27 -1.85
C ARG A 74 0.10 19.52 -2.71
N PHE A 75 0.79 19.51 -3.84
CA PHE A 75 1.09 20.70 -4.64
C PHE A 75 0.36 20.71 -5.99
N GLY A 76 -0.29 19.60 -6.38
CA GLY A 76 -0.76 19.40 -7.74
C GLY A 76 0.36 18.92 -8.67
N TYR A 77 0.02 18.74 -9.94
CA TYR A 77 0.99 18.32 -10.95
C TYR A 77 2.06 19.38 -11.17
N GLN A 78 3.32 18.95 -11.05
CA GLN A 78 4.48 19.82 -11.24
C GLN A 78 5.66 19.03 -11.81
N PHE A 79 6.79 19.71 -12.00
CA PHE A 79 8.07 19.06 -12.22
C PHE A 79 8.70 18.74 -10.87
N ARG A 80 9.18 17.50 -10.70
CA ARG A 80 9.86 17.05 -9.49
C ARG A 80 11.12 16.27 -9.86
N GLY A 81 12.26 16.66 -9.29
CA GLY A 81 13.56 16.08 -9.66
C GLY A 81 13.93 16.28 -11.13
N GLY A 82 13.43 17.33 -11.79
CA GLY A 82 13.62 17.56 -13.23
C GLY A 82 12.68 16.76 -14.14
N PHE A 83 11.84 15.87 -13.58
CA PHE A 83 10.90 15.06 -14.35
C PHE A 83 9.46 15.57 -14.22
N PRO A 84 8.70 15.60 -15.31
CA PRO A 84 7.30 15.97 -15.28
C PRO A 84 6.44 14.86 -14.66
N GLN A 85 5.40 15.25 -13.94
CA GLN A 85 4.52 14.30 -13.25
C GLN A 85 3.30 13.83 -14.06
N TYR A 86 3.17 14.18 -15.34
CA TYR A 86 1.98 13.83 -16.15
C TYR A 86 1.79 12.32 -16.36
N ALA A 87 2.83 11.51 -16.14
CA ALA A 87 2.74 10.05 -16.25
C ALA A 87 1.99 9.38 -15.08
N PHE A 88 1.75 10.13 -13.99
CA PHE A 88 1.12 9.60 -12.78
C PHE A 88 -0.38 9.87 -12.80
N PHE A 89 -1.20 8.82 -12.73
CA PHE A 89 -2.65 8.94 -12.72
C PHE A 89 -3.19 9.62 -11.44
N PRO A 90 -4.29 10.39 -11.52
CA PRO A 90 -4.72 11.27 -10.43
C PRO A 90 -5.46 10.56 -9.29
N PHE A 91 -5.92 9.32 -9.49
CA PHE A 91 -6.80 8.66 -8.53
C PHE A 91 -6.17 8.48 -7.15
N LEU A 92 -4.93 7.96 -7.08
CA LEU A 92 -4.22 7.81 -5.81
C LEU A 92 -3.94 9.18 -5.16
N PRO A 93 -3.38 10.21 -5.84
CA PRO A 93 -3.25 11.55 -5.27
C PRO A 93 -4.55 12.16 -4.72
N VAL A 94 -5.68 11.98 -5.40
CA VAL A 94 -7.00 12.43 -4.93
C VAL A 94 -7.42 11.67 -3.66
N LEU A 95 -7.21 10.36 -3.62
CA LEU A 95 -7.49 9.55 -2.43
C LEU A 95 -6.61 9.98 -1.24
N ILE A 96 -5.33 10.23 -1.47
CA ILE A 96 -4.39 10.74 -0.47
C ILE A 96 -4.87 12.09 0.06
N LYS A 97 -5.24 13.02 -0.82
CA LYS A 97 -5.75 14.35 -0.43
C LYS A 97 -7.05 14.26 0.36
N THR A 98 -7.90 13.29 0.03
CA THR A 98 -9.15 13.01 0.76
C THR A 98 -8.85 12.51 2.18
N ILE A 99 -7.96 11.53 2.33
CA ILE A 99 -7.57 11.00 3.64
C ILE A 99 -6.83 12.07 4.47
N PHE A 100 -6.00 12.88 3.82
CA PHE A 100 -5.28 13.99 4.45
C PHE A 100 -6.23 14.97 5.16
N PHE A 101 -7.45 15.19 4.66
CA PHE A 101 -8.43 16.05 5.33
C PHE A 101 -8.70 15.62 6.78
N PHE A 102 -8.64 14.32 7.05
CA PHE A 102 -8.88 13.72 8.37
C PHE A 102 -7.61 13.59 9.20
N VAL A 103 -6.49 13.16 8.60
CA VAL A 103 -5.27 12.82 9.35
C VAL A 103 -4.23 13.95 9.40
N ARG A 104 -4.32 14.93 8.49
CA ARG A 104 -3.44 16.12 8.38
C ARG A 104 -1.94 15.80 8.24
N ASP A 105 -1.62 14.62 7.73
CA ASP A 105 -0.25 14.18 7.45
C ASP A 105 -0.23 13.45 6.10
N TYR A 106 0.56 13.94 5.15
CA TYR A 106 0.59 13.40 3.78
C TYR A 106 1.19 12.01 3.70
N TYR A 107 2.23 11.71 4.48
CA TYR A 107 2.84 10.38 4.49
C TYR A 107 1.84 9.36 5.06
N LEU A 108 1.21 9.68 6.20
CA LEU A 108 0.21 8.81 6.79
C LEU A 108 -1.00 8.63 5.87
N ALA A 109 -1.48 9.70 5.22
CA ALA A 109 -2.55 9.62 4.23
C ALA A 109 -2.17 8.74 3.04
N GLY A 110 -0.94 8.85 2.54
CA GLY A 110 -0.34 8.00 1.51
C GLY A 110 -0.38 6.53 1.87
N MET A 111 0.20 6.20 3.03
CA MET A 111 0.25 4.83 3.54
C MET A 111 -1.16 4.28 3.76
N LEU A 112 -2.07 5.05 4.35
CA LEU A 112 -3.45 4.61 4.56
C LEU A 112 -4.18 4.36 3.24
N ALA A 113 -4.00 5.20 2.23
CA ALA A 113 -4.60 5.01 0.91
C ALA A 113 -4.15 3.68 0.27
N SER A 114 -2.84 3.46 0.20
CA SER A 114 -2.26 2.24 -0.39
C SER A 114 -2.60 1.00 0.45
N GLN A 115 -2.49 1.06 1.78
CA GLN A 115 -2.82 -0.08 2.64
C GLN A 115 -4.32 -0.41 2.65
N LEU A 116 -5.21 0.57 2.50
CA LEU A 116 -6.64 0.33 2.30
C LEU A 116 -6.89 -0.39 0.97
N GLY A 117 -6.19 0.01 -0.10
CA GLY A 117 -6.18 -0.71 -1.36
C GLY A 117 -5.78 -2.18 -1.17
N LEU A 118 -4.62 -2.44 -0.57
CA LEU A 118 -4.14 -3.81 -0.35
C LEU A 118 -5.13 -4.62 0.51
N TYR A 119 -5.71 -4.01 1.55
CA TYR A 119 -6.70 -4.67 2.39
C TYR A 119 -7.91 -5.12 1.57
N LEU A 120 -8.49 -4.22 0.76
CA LEU A 120 -9.64 -4.52 -0.09
C LEU A 120 -9.27 -5.55 -1.16
N ALA A 121 -8.10 -5.44 -1.78
CA ALA A 121 -7.59 -6.44 -2.71
C ALA A 121 -7.57 -7.84 -2.08
N LEU A 122 -6.98 -8.00 -0.89
CA LEU A 122 -6.94 -9.27 -0.17
C LEU A 122 -8.35 -9.80 0.13
N VAL A 123 -9.25 -8.93 0.59
CA VAL A 123 -10.63 -9.34 0.90
C VAL A 123 -11.34 -9.89 -0.33
N TYR A 124 -11.30 -9.16 -1.45
CA TYR A 124 -12.05 -9.52 -2.64
C TYR A 124 -11.42 -10.68 -3.41
N ILE A 125 -10.09 -10.76 -3.47
CA ILE A 125 -9.41 -11.95 -3.99
C ILE A 125 -9.79 -13.18 -3.16
N PHE A 126 -9.84 -13.08 -1.84
CA PHE A 126 -10.16 -14.23 -0.98
C PHE A 126 -11.63 -14.66 -1.09
N LYS A 127 -12.54 -13.70 -1.28
CA LYS A 127 -13.94 -13.99 -1.61
C LYS A 127 -14.05 -14.69 -2.95
N TRP A 128 -13.38 -14.17 -3.97
CA TRP A 128 -13.43 -14.70 -5.33
C TRP A 128 -12.83 -16.11 -5.42
N CYS A 129 -11.63 -16.33 -4.86
CA CYS A 129 -11.02 -17.67 -4.79
C CYS A 129 -11.90 -18.70 -4.06
N ARG A 130 -12.69 -18.26 -3.06
CA ARG A 130 -13.63 -19.16 -2.35
C ARG A 130 -14.78 -19.56 -3.26
N GLU A 131 -15.34 -18.63 -4.01
CA GLU A 131 -16.44 -18.89 -4.95
C GLU A 131 -15.97 -19.81 -6.08
N LEU A 132 -14.74 -19.63 -6.57
CA LEU A 132 -14.10 -20.50 -7.55
C LEU A 132 -13.63 -21.86 -7.00
N LYS A 133 -13.73 -22.10 -5.68
CA LYS A 133 -13.21 -23.30 -5.00
C LYS A 133 -11.70 -23.54 -5.21
N LEU A 134 -10.91 -22.46 -5.31
CA LEU A 134 -9.45 -22.47 -5.49
C LEU A 134 -8.74 -21.66 -4.38
N PRO A 135 -8.87 -22.06 -3.09
CA PRO A 135 -8.38 -21.27 -1.97
C PRO A 135 -6.85 -21.17 -1.86
N GLU A 136 -6.08 -21.99 -2.57
CA GLU A 136 -4.62 -22.04 -2.54
C GLU A 136 -4.00 -20.91 -3.38
N ILE A 137 -4.65 -20.54 -4.49
CA ILE A 137 -4.15 -19.56 -5.47
C ILE A 137 -3.98 -18.17 -4.84
N ARG A 138 -4.76 -17.85 -3.81
CA ARG A 138 -4.68 -16.55 -3.12
C ARG A 138 -3.29 -16.25 -2.53
N TRP A 139 -2.49 -17.28 -2.25
CA TRP A 139 -1.14 -17.13 -1.70
C TRP A 139 -0.09 -16.81 -2.77
N LEU A 140 -0.34 -17.20 -4.03
CA LEU A 140 0.57 -16.94 -5.14
C LEU A 140 0.75 -15.43 -5.36
N LEU A 141 -0.27 -14.63 -5.05
CA LEU A 141 -0.15 -13.18 -5.06
C LEU A 141 1.02 -12.76 -4.17
N LEU A 142 1.00 -13.10 -2.88
CA LEU A 142 1.96 -12.60 -1.87
C LEU A 142 3.40 -13.14 -2.02
N VAL A 143 3.59 -14.20 -2.80
CA VAL A 143 4.92 -14.80 -3.05
C VAL A 143 5.57 -14.21 -4.31
N SER A 144 4.80 -13.56 -5.18
CA SER A 144 5.35 -12.89 -6.36
C SER A 144 6.30 -11.76 -5.98
N THR A 145 7.45 -11.67 -6.66
CA THR A 145 8.48 -10.66 -6.40
C THR A 145 7.96 -9.23 -6.51
N GLY A 146 6.97 -8.98 -7.39
CA GLY A 146 6.35 -7.68 -7.56
C GLY A 146 5.53 -7.20 -6.35
N THR A 147 5.28 -8.04 -5.37
CA THR A 147 4.44 -7.65 -4.22
C THR A 147 5.12 -6.73 -3.23
N ILE A 148 6.44 -6.59 -3.29
CA ILE A 148 7.18 -5.64 -2.43
C ILE A 148 6.62 -4.22 -2.55
N PHE A 149 6.14 -3.84 -3.74
CA PHE A 149 5.51 -2.54 -4.01
C PHE A 149 4.16 -2.35 -3.29
N LEU A 150 3.53 -3.44 -2.85
CA LEU A 150 2.23 -3.38 -2.16
C LEU A 150 2.31 -2.83 -0.73
N ALA A 151 3.53 -2.63 -0.20
CA ALA A 151 3.76 -2.06 1.13
C ALA A 151 4.13 -0.57 1.10
N SER A 152 4.25 0.04 -0.09
CA SER A 152 4.68 1.43 -0.29
C SER A 152 3.52 2.34 -0.70
N VAL A 153 3.75 3.66 -0.70
CA VAL A 153 2.77 4.68 -1.14
C VAL A 153 2.63 4.68 -2.67
N TYR A 154 2.08 3.58 -3.18
CA TYR A 154 2.07 3.21 -4.59
C TYR A 154 0.63 2.93 -5.04
N THR A 155 0.40 2.94 -6.35
CA THR A 155 -0.93 2.74 -6.97
C THR A 155 -1.38 1.30 -7.01
N GLU A 156 -0.42 0.37 -7.01
CA GLU A 156 -0.60 -1.05 -7.26
C GLU A 156 -1.58 -1.70 -6.27
N PRO A 157 -1.52 -1.41 -4.95
CA PRO A 157 -2.56 -1.86 -4.02
C PRO A 157 -3.98 -1.45 -4.39
N VAL A 158 -4.17 -0.19 -4.80
CA VAL A 158 -5.48 0.38 -5.12
C VAL A 158 -5.97 -0.17 -6.45
N PHE A 159 -5.09 -0.24 -7.46
CA PHE A 159 -5.37 -0.88 -8.74
C PHE A 159 -5.81 -2.34 -8.55
N LEU A 160 -5.04 -3.10 -7.77
CA LEU A 160 -5.34 -4.50 -7.50
C LEU A 160 -6.70 -4.66 -6.79
N ALA A 161 -7.04 -3.75 -5.87
CA ALA A 161 -8.34 -3.75 -5.23
C ALA A 161 -9.48 -3.55 -6.22
N LEU A 162 -9.36 -2.53 -7.09
CA LEU A 162 -10.37 -2.21 -8.09
C LEU A 162 -10.51 -3.34 -9.12
N ALA A 163 -9.40 -3.91 -9.57
CA ALA A 163 -9.41 -5.06 -10.49
C ALA A 163 -10.07 -6.28 -9.84
N ALA A 164 -9.67 -6.65 -8.61
CA ALA A 164 -10.26 -7.78 -7.89
C ALA A 164 -11.75 -7.59 -7.61
N MET A 165 -12.17 -6.37 -7.21
CA MET A 165 -13.59 -6.05 -7.03
C MET A 165 -14.35 -6.14 -8.34
N SER A 166 -13.81 -5.59 -9.44
CA SER A 166 -14.48 -5.60 -10.74
C SER A 166 -14.72 -7.04 -11.21
N MET A 167 -13.71 -7.91 -11.13
CA MET A 167 -13.85 -9.32 -11.50
C MET A 167 -14.83 -10.05 -10.58
N TYR A 168 -14.69 -9.85 -9.26
CA TYR A 168 -15.59 -10.47 -8.28
C TYR A 168 -17.06 -10.11 -8.52
N PHE A 169 -17.36 -8.83 -8.77
CA PHE A 169 -18.73 -8.38 -9.00
C PHE A 169 -19.25 -8.66 -10.41
N ALA A 170 -18.38 -8.87 -11.40
CA ALA A 170 -18.80 -9.27 -12.74
C ALA A 170 -19.30 -10.72 -12.80
N GLU A 171 -18.82 -11.59 -11.90
CA GLU A 171 -19.23 -13.00 -11.79
C GLU A 171 -20.36 -13.24 -10.76
N LYS A 172 -20.89 -12.17 -10.15
CA LYS A 172 -21.98 -12.19 -9.16
C LYS A 172 -23.32 -11.77 -9.75
#